data_AF-A0A661NXD4-F1
#
_entry.id   AF-A0A661NXD4-F1
#
_cell.length_a   1.000
_cell.length_b   1.000
_cell.length_c   1.000
_cell.angle_alpha   90.00
_cell.angle_beta   90.00
_cell.angle_gamma   90.00
#
_symmetry.space_group_name_H-M   'P 1'
#
loop_
_entity.id
_entity.type
_entity.pdbx_description
1 polymer ?
#
loop_
_entity_poly.entity_id
_entity_poly.type
_entity_poly.pdbx_seq_one_letter_code
_entity_poly.pdbx_strand_id
1 'polypeptide(L)' 'MKRTTIVIDEELLEKAARLAGVKTYSKAVETALFEFVRRAEARKILELRGSGLWEGDLAEMRGDTSTSGGH' A
#
# COMPACT_ATOMS: atom_id res chain seq x y z
N MET A 1 -14.43 -2.51 -18.26
CA MET A 1 -13.04 -2.89 -18.57
C MET A 1 -12.69 -2.40 -19.97
N LYS A 2 -11.48 -1.88 -20.19
CA LYS A 2 -10.99 -1.44 -21.51
C LYS A 2 -10.03 -2.50 -22.06
N ARG A 3 -10.23 -2.98 -23.30
CA ARG A 3 -9.31 -3.91 -23.96
C ARG A 3 -8.19 -3.10 -24.63
N THR A 4 -6.95 -3.49 -24.37
CA THR A 4 -5.76 -2.87 -24.97
C THR A 4 -4.78 -3.97 -25.34
N THR A 5 -4.20 -3.91 -26.54
CA THR A 5 -3.13 -4.81 -26.97
C THR A 5 -1.80 -4.17 -26.59
N ILE A 6 -1.01 -4.88 -25.78
CA ILE A 6 0.31 -4.44 -25.33
C ILE A 6 1.28 -5.61 -25.47
N VAL A 7 2.52 -5.32 -25.85
CA VAL A 7 3.59 -6.31 -25.92
C VAL A 7 4.23 -6.41 -24.55
N ILE A 8 4.24 -7.62 -23.97
CA ILE A 8 4.80 -7.92 -22.65
C ILE A 8 5.68 -9.17 -22.80
N ASP A 9 6.77 -9.20 -22.02
CA ASP A 9 7.62 -10.38 -21.88
C ASP A 9 6.85 -11.59 -21.35
N GLU A 10 6.90 -12.71 -22.08
CA GLU A 10 6.13 -13.91 -21.77
C GLU A 10 6.56 -14.57 -20.47
N GLU A 11 7.86 -14.65 -20.19
CA GLU A 11 8.39 -15.25 -18.97
C GLU A 11 7.96 -14.47 -17.73
N LEU A 12 7.96 -13.14 -17.82
CA LEU A 12 7.47 -12.26 -16.78
C LEU A 12 5.98 -12.49 -16.51
N LEU A 13 5.19 -12.63 -17.57
CA LEU A 13 3.73 -12.82 -17.50
C LEU A 13 3.37 -14.19 -16.89
N GLU A 14 4.08 -15.24 -17.29
CA GLU A 14 3.96 -16.56 -16.67
C GLU A 14 4.32 -16.53 -15.19
N LYS A 15 5.45 -15.89 -14.86
CA LYS A 15 5.89 -15.75 -13.47
C LYS A 15 4.86 -15.00 -12.64
N ALA A 16 4.30 -13.91 -13.17
CA ALA A 16 3.24 -13.15 -12.52
C ALA A 16 1.98 -14.01 -12.31
N ALA A 17 1.56 -14.77 -13.32
CA ALA A 17 0.40 -15.66 -13.22
C ALA A 17 0.59 -16.77 -12.18
N ARG A 18 1.78 -17.40 -12.15
CA ARG A 18 2.16 -18.40 -11.14
C ARG A 18 2.15 -17.81 -9.72
N LEU A 19 2.77 -16.64 -9.53
CA LEU A 19 2.84 -15.96 -8.23
C LEU A 19 1.47 -15.49 -7.75
N ALA A 20 0.62 -15.02 -8.66
CA ALA A 20 -0.74 -14.59 -8.35
C ALA A 20 -1.72 -15.77 -8.20
N GLY A 21 -1.33 -17.00 -8.56
CA GLY A 21 -2.20 -18.18 -8.51
C GLY A 21 -3.38 -18.12 -9.49
N VAL A 22 -3.25 -17.40 -10.60
CA VAL A 22 -4.34 -17.16 -11.57
C VAL A 22 -4.08 -17.88 -12.88
N LYS A 23 -5.16 -18.30 -13.54
CA LYS A 23 -5.09 -19.04 -14.80
C LYS A 23 -4.98 -18.15 -16.05
N THR A 24 -5.26 -16.85 -15.93
CA THR A 24 -5.31 -15.94 -17.08
C THR A 24 -4.33 -14.78 -16.92
N TYR A 25 -3.67 -14.46 -18.03
CA TYR A 25 -2.75 -13.33 -18.11
C TYR A 25 -3.43 -11.99 -17.83
N SER A 26 -4.66 -11.79 -18.30
CA SER A 26 -5.43 -10.60 -17.99
C SER A 26 -5.63 -10.42 -16.49
N LYS A 27 -5.90 -11.52 -15.76
CA LYS A 27 -6.07 -11.45 -14.30
C LYS A 27 -4.74 -11.21 -13.59
N ALA A 28 -3.64 -11.79 -14.09
CA ALA A 28 -2.31 -11.53 -13.55
C ALA A 28 -1.93 -10.05 -13.67
N VAL A 29 -2.19 -9.44 -14.84
CA VAL A 29 -1.94 -8.02 -15.08
C VAL A 29 -2.85 -7.14 -14.21
N GLU A 30 -4.15 -7.47 -14.10
CA GLU A 30 -5.07 -6.73 -13.24
C GLU A 30 -4.63 -6.75 -11.77
N THR A 31 -4.26 -7.93 -11.25
CA THR A 31 -3.75 -8.08 -9.88
C THR A 31 -2.45 -7.28 -9.67
N ALA A 32 -1.53 -7.33 -10.64
CA ALA A 32 -0.27 -6.59 -10.56
C ALA A 32 -0.49 -5.07 -10.53
N LEU A 33 -1.41 -4.56 -11.36
CA LEU A 33 -1.77 -3.14 -11.39
C LEU A 33 -2.45 -2.70 -10.10
N PHE A 34 -3.37 -3.51 -9.57
CA PHE A 34 -4.02 -3.24 -8.29
C PHE A 34 -3.00 -3.14 -7.14
N GLU A 35 -2.10 -4.12 -7.04
CA GLU A 35 -1.04 -4.11 -6.03
C GLU A 35 -0.08 -2.94 -6.20
N PHE A 36 0.25 -2.56 -7.44
CA PHE A 36 1.09 -1.40 -7.71
C PHE A 36 0.46 -0.10 -7.19
N VAL A 37 -0.82 0.15 -7.53
CA VAL A 37 -1.54 1.34 -7.07
C VAL A 37 -1.64 1.35 -5.55
N ARG A 38 -2.07 0.23 -4.94
CA ARG A 38 -2.17 0.09 -3.49
C ARG A 38 -0.86 0.42 -2.77
N ARG A 39 0.27 -0.08 -3.29
CA ARG A 39 1.60 0.21 -2.73
C ARG A 39 2.01 1.66 -2.95
N ALA A 40 1.66 2.27 -4.08
CA ALA A 40 1.94 3.67 -4.35
C ALA A 40 1.17 4.59 -3.40
N GLU A 41 -0.10 4.32 -3.16
CA GLU A 41 -0.93 5.04 -2.21
C GLU A 41 -0.43 4.89 -0.77
N ALA A 42 -0.06 3.68 -0.37
CA ALA A 42 0.53 3.42 0.95
C ALA A 42 1.86 4.17 1.14
N ARG A 43 2.71 4.26 0.10
CA ARG A 43 3.93 5.08 0.15
C ARG A 43 3.62 6.56 0.31
N LYS A 44 2.56 7.08 -0.32
CA LYS A 44 2.13 8.47 -0.13
C LYS A 44 1.75 8.77 1.33
N ILE A 45 1.18 7.80 2.06
CA ILE A 45 0.95 7.92 3.51
C ILE A 45 2.29 7.98 4.27
N LEU A 46 3.30 7.22 3.85
CA LEU A 46 4.63 7.31 4.43
C LEU A 46 5.35 8.63 4.09
N GLU A 47 5.05 9.24 2.94
CA GLU A 47 5.51 10.61 2.62
C GLU A 47 4.80 11.67 3.48
N LEU A 48 3.56 11.43 3.92
CA LEU A 48 2.90 12.27 4.91
C LEU A 48 3.58 12.19 6.30
N ARG A 49 4.30 11.11 6.61
CA ARG A 49 5.12 10.93 7.82
C ARG A 49 6.37 11.82 7.76
N GLY A 50 6.22 13.06 8.22
CA GLY A 50 7.28 14.09 8.19
C GLY A 50 6.89 15.35 7.42
N SER A 51 5.73 15.36 6.76
CA SER A 51 5.18 16.54 6.07
C SER A 51 4.57 17.60 7.01
N GLY A 52 4.53 17.32 8.32
CA GLY A 52 3.92 18.23 9.31
C GLY A 52 2.39 18.29 9.27
N LEU A 53 1.71 17.47 8.46
CA LEU A 53 0.25 17.48 8.31
C LEU A 53 -0.53 16.83 9.48
N TRP A 54 0.12 16.62 10.63
CA TRP A 54 -0.53 16.12 11.83
C TRP A 54 -0.34 17.15 12.94
N GLU A 55 -1.29 18.09 13.02
CA GLU A 55 -1.48 19.00 14.17
C GLU A 55 -2.16 18.21 15.31
N GLY A 56 -1.44 17.24 15.87
CA GLY A 56 -1.92 16.47 17.01
C GLY A 56 -0.77 16.26 17.97
N ASP A 57 -0.87 16.82 19.18
CA ASP A 57 0.10 16.54 20.22
C ASP A 57 -0.06 15.08 20.68
N LEU A 58 0.95 14.26 20.38
CA LEU A 58 1.01 12.85 20.82
C LEU A 58 0.91 12.72 22.35
N ALA A 59 1.21 13.79 23.10
CA ALA A 59 1.08 13.82 24.56
C ALA A 59 -0.39 13.89 25.01
N GLU A 60 -1.26 14.64 24.31
CA GLU A 60 -2.69 14.73 24.65
C GLU A 60 -3.43 13.41 24.37
N MET A 61 -3.05 12.69 23.31
CA MET A 61 -3.71 11.43 22.94
C MET A 61 -3.32 10.23 23.81
N ARG A 62 -2.19 10.30 24.52
CA ARG A 62 -1.76 9.20 25.39
C ARG A 62 -2.39 9.22 26.78
N GLY A 63 -2.96 10.35 27.21
CA GLY A 63 -3.57 10.44 28.53
C GLY A 63 -2.63 9.97 29.65
N ASP A 64 -1.34 10.26 29.53
CA ASP A 64 -0.35 9.96 30.58
C ASP A 64 -0.52 11.00 31.70
N THR A 65 -1.67 11.00 32.37
CA THR A 65 -1.73 11.41 33.76
C THR A 65 -1.01 10.34 34.56
N SER A 66 0.31 10.47 34.64
CA SER A 66 1.07 9.96 35.77
C SER A 66 0.59 10.73 37.00
N THR A 67 -0.53 10.31 37.57
CA THR A 67 -0.94 10.73 38.91
C THR A 67 0.14 10.26 39.86
N SER A 68 0.96 11.23 40.27
CA SER A 68 1.85 11.16 41.40
C SER A 68 1.08 10.68 42.64
N GLY A 69 1.21 9.39 42.96
CA GLY A 69 0.89 8.88 44.28
C GLY A 69 2.00 9.29 45.24
N GLY A 70 1.80 10.41 45.94
CA GLY A 70 2.74 10.96 46.92
C GLY A 70 2.03 11.84 47.93
N HIS A 71 1.37 11.22 48.91
CA HIS A 71 1.45 11.46 50.36
C HIS A 71 0.31 10.76 51.09
#